data_AF-G5KH39-F1
#
_entry.id   AF-G5KH39-F1
#
_cell.length_a   1.000
_cell.length_b   1.000
_cell.length_c   1.000
_cell.angle_alpha   90.00
_cell.angle_beta   90.00
_cell.angle_gamma   90.00
#
_symmetry.space_group_name_H-M   'P 1'
#
loop_
_entity.id
_entity.type
_entity.pdbx_description
1 polymer ?
#
loop_
_entity_poly.entity_id
_entity_poly.type
_entity_poly.pdbx_seq_one_letter_code
_entity_poly.pdbx_strand_id
1 'polypeptide(L)'
;MRKHKKFVMLSSLFLGLCVIVFIIWQLLSYRSVTTLRIGQTYEADAIFKLVDNKHWVMKWDNSHYRSEEELEEERAENYPSKIYPEITYLEGTYIKKKEGYYFTITKSVLVKFKSVKAVNRKEIFKKSIDDTKETLYPDIPLLAKKKGQYVYHNQYSVLVGDKEKLKTESILIDRSKEDLPNSISEFLKQYKMTK
;
A
#
# COMPACT_ATOMS: atom_id res chain seq x y z
N MET A 1 -55.54 -21.06 -3.19
CA MET A 1 -54.52 -21.10 -2.11
C MET A 1 -53.20 -21.84 -2.43
N ARG A 2 -53.19 -22.93 -3.24
CA ARG A 2 -51.99 -23.76 -3.48
C ARG A 2 -50.90 -23.10 -4.35
N LYS A 3 -51.28 -22.21 -5.30
CA LYS A 3 -50.34 -21.48 -6.18
C LYS A 3 -49.53 -20.39 -5.46
N HIS A 4 -50.16 -19.66 -4.53
CA HIS A 4 -49.50 -18.61 -3.75
C HIS A 4 -48.40 -19.16 -2.83
N LYS A 5 -48.63 -20.31 -2.18
CA LYS A 5 -47.60 -20.97 -1.34
C LYS A 5 -46.37 -21.40 -2.14
N LYS A 6 -46.55 -21.90 -3.38
CA LYS A 6 -45.43 -22.27 -4.26
C LYS A 6 -44.62 -21.05 -4.71
N PHE A 7 -45.27 -19.92 -4.98
CA PHE A 7 -44.60 -18.69 -5.42
C PHE A 7 -43.80 -18.03 -4.27
N VAL A 8 -44.35 -18.00 -3.06
CA VAL A 8 -43.65 -17.52 -1.87
C VAL A 8 -42.45 -18.42 -1.51
N MET A 9 -42.59 -19.74 -1.67
CA MET A 9 -41.50 -20.70 -1.42
C MET A 9 -40.37 -20.61 -2.47
N LEU A 10 -40.70 -20.33 -3.74
CA LEU A 10 -39.69 -20.12 -4.79
C LEU A 10 -38.92 -18.80 -4.60
N SER A 11 -39.63 -17.76 -4.17
CA SER A 11 -39.06 -16.44 -3.85
C SER A 11 -38.07 -16.51 -2.68
N SER A 12 -38.40 -17.22 -1.60
CA SER A 12 -37.50 -17.37 -0.45
C SER A 12 -36.27 -18.22 -0.77
N LEU A 13 -36.39 -19.25 -1.62
CA LEU A 13 -35.27 -20.04 -2.12
C LEU A 13 -34.31 -19.20 -2.98
N PHE A 14 -34.85 -18.32 -3.82
CA PHE A 14 -34.04 -17.43 -4.67
C PHE A 14 -33.29 -16.37 -3.85
N LEU A 15 -33.95 -15.77 -2.85
CA LEU A 15 -33.29 -14.83 -1.93
C LEU A 15 -32.16 -15.51 -1.14
N GLY A 16 -32.40 -16.72 -0.63
CA GLY A 16 -31.37 -17.50 0.06
C GLY A 16 -30.17 -17.80 -0.83
N LEU A 17 -30.40 -18.14 -2.10
CA LEU A 17 -29.34 -18.39 -3.07
C LEU A 17 -28.52 -17.12 -3.36
N CYS A 18 -29.17 -15.96 -3.51
CA CYS A 18 -28.49 -14.68 -3.71
C CYS A 18 -27.60 -14.30 -2.53
N VAL A 19 -28.05 -14.53 -1.29
CA VAL A 19 -27.25 -14.29 -0.08
C VAL A 19 -26.03 -15.22 -0.03
N ILE A 20 -26.20 -16.50 -0.37
CA ILE A 20 -25.09 -17.46 -0.42
C ILE A 20 -24.07 -17.07 -1.51
N VAL A 21 -24.52 -16.68 -2.70
CA VAL A 21 -23.65 -16.20 -3.78
C VAL A 21 -22.91 -14.93 -3.37
N PHE A 22 -23.58 -13.99 -2.68
CA PHE A 22 -22.96 -12.78 -2.16
C PHE A 22 -21.89 -13.07 -1.10
N ILE A 23 -22.15 -14.01 -0.19
CA ILE A 23 -21.18 -14.47 0.82
C ILE A 23 -19.99 -15.18 0.16
N ILE A 24 -20.24 -16.05 -0.82
CA ILE A 24 -19.19 -16.73 -1.59
C ILE A 24 -18.35 -15.71 -2.36
N TRP A 25 -18.98 -14.68 -2.94
CA TRP A 25 -18.30 -13.62 -3.66
C TRP A 25 -17.44 -12.75 -2.72
N GLN A 26 -17.95 -12.39 -1.54
CA GLN A 26 -17.19 -11.72 -0.48
C GLN A 26 -15.97 -12.55 -0.04
N LEU A 27 -16.17 -13.85 0.24
CA LEU A 27 -15.10 -14.78 0.62
C LEU A 27 -14.06 -15.01 -0.50
N LEU A 28 -14.50 -15.04 -1.76
CA LEU A 28 -13.62 -15.13 -2.93
C LEU A 28 -12.90 -13.83 -3.24
N SER A 29 -13.47 -12.69 -2.86
CA SER A 29 -12.86 -11.36 -3.02
C SER A 29 -11.75 -11.13 -2.00
N TYR A 30 -11.84 -11.76 -0.82
CA TYR A 30 -10.81 -11.74 0.22
C TYR A 30 -9.75 -12.84 0.00
N ARG A 31 -9.08 -12.81 -1.16
CA ARG A 31 -7.98 -13.75 -1.46
C ARG A 31 -6.65 -13.20 -0.95
N SER A 32 -6.50 -13.24 0.37
CA SER A 32 -5.23 -13.08 1.08
C SER A 32 -4.07 -13.80 0.37
N VAL A 33 -2.92 -13.14 0.29
CA VAL A 33 -1.77 -13.64 -0.48
C VAL A 33 -1.04 -14.77 0.26
N THR A 34 -1.09 -16.00 -0.25
CA THR A 34 -0.36 -17.15 0.35
C THR A 34 1.04 -17.36 -0.22
N THR A 35 1.30 -16.79 -1.40
CA THR A 35 2.58 -16.85 -2.13
C THR A 35 2.91 -15.51 -2.77
N LEU A 36 4.10 -14.99 -2.47
CA LEU A 36 4.66 -13.82 -3.15
C LEU A 36 5.37 -14.26 -4.44
N ARG A 37 5.11 -13.53 -5.53
CA ARG A 37 5.71 -13.76 -6.85
C ARG A 37 6.55 -12.55 -7.23
N ILE A 38 7.70 -12.81 -7.85
CA ILE A 38 8.53 -11.78 -8.47
C ILE A 38 7.74 -11.11 -9.59
N GLY A 39 7.87 -9.80 -9.72
CA GLY A 39 7.18 -8.99 -10.72
C GLY A 39 5.72 -8.66 -10.38
N GLN A 40 5.12 -9.30 -9.37
CA GLN A 40 3.75 -9.01 -8.95
C GLN A 40 3.71 -7.87 -7.93
N THR A 41 2.83 -6.90 -8.16
CA THR A 41 2.54 -5.84 -7.18
C THR A 41 1.51 -6.30 -6.15
N TYR A 42 1.74 -5.88 -4.91
CA TYR A 42 0.93 -6.15 -3.74
C TYR A 42 0.61 -4.86 -3.00
N GLU A 43 -0.48 -4.85 -2.24
CA GLU A 43 -0.90 -3.73 -1.40
C GLU A 43 -1.17 -4.19 0.03
N ALA A 44 -0.76 -3.33 0.97
CA ALA A 44 -1.07 -3.38 2.39
C ALA A 44 -1.17 -1.91 2.85
N ASP A 45 -0.37 -1.49 3.84
CA ASP A 45 -0.18 -0.07 4.18
C ASP A 45 0.57 0.72 3.08
N ALA A 46 1.30 -0.01 2.24
CA ALA A 46 2.04 0.48 1.11
C ALA A 46 1.81 -0.42 -0.10
N ILE A 47 2.06 0.12 -1.29
CA ILE A 47 2.12 -0.69 -2.51
C ILE A 47 3.57 -1.13 -2.70
N PHE A 48 3.83 -2.41 -2.92
CA PHE A 48 5.19 -2.92 -3.06
C PHE A 48 5.29 -4.06 -4.09
N LYS A 49 6.51 -4.29 -4.58
CA LYS A 49 6.82 -5.36 -5.54
C LYS A 49 8.20 -5.93 -5.26
N LEU A 50 8.32 -7.25 -5.29
CA LEU A 50 9.62 -7.93 -5.39
C LEU A 50 10.02 -7.90 -6.87
N VAL A 51 11.07 -7.16 -7.21
CA VAL A 51 11.48 -6.92 -8.61
C VAL A 51 12.19 -8.14 -9.18
N ASP A 52 13.09 -8.73 -8.39
CA ASP A 52 13.80 -9.96 -8.69
C ASP A 52 14.10 -10.73 -7.39
N ASN A 53 15.06 -11.66 -7.41
CA ASN A 53 15.43 -12.47 -6.23
C ASN A 53 16.09 -11.69 -5.09
N LYS A 54 16.47 -10.42 -5.31
CA LYS A 54 17.22 -9.60 -4.37
C LYS A 54 16.65 -8.19 -4.21
N HIS A 55 16.02 -7.63 -5.23
CA HIS A 55 15.57 -6.24 -5.24
C HIS A 55 14.07 -6.11 -5.02
N TRP A 56 13.67 -5.00 -4.41
CA TRP A 56 12.28 -4.64 -4.19
C TRP A 56 12.06 -3.15 -4.41
N VAL A 57 10.81 -2.78 -4.64
CA VAL A 57 10.34 -1.40 -4.70
C VAL A 57 9.06 -1.22 -3.86
N MET A 58 8.85 -0.02 -3.35
CA MET A 58 7.64 0.35 -2.60
C MET A 58 7.24 1.79 -2.89
N LYS A 59 5.94 2.05 -2.86
CA LYS A 59 5.34 3.37 -2.98
C LYS A 59 4.45 3.66 -1.78
N TRP A 60 4.67 4.80 -1.15
CA TRP A 60 3.71 5.47 -0.27
C TRP A 60 3.13 6.68 -1.00
N ASP A 61 1.81 6.70 -1.14
CA ASP A 61 1.09 7.69 -1.93
C ASP A 61 0.18 8.53 -1.04
N ASN A 62 0.69 9.70 -0.65
CA ASN A 62 -0.03 10.71 0.12
C ASN A 62 -0.45 11.87 -0.78
N SER A 63 -0.75 11.58 -2.05
CA SER A 63 -1.13 12.60 -3.04
C SER A 63 -2.62 12.63 -3.37
N HIS A 64 -3.40 11.74 -2.75
CA HIS A 64 -4.80 11.44 -3.09
C HIS A 64 -5.85 12.40 -2.50
N TYR A 65 -5.64 13.71 -2.67
CA TYR A 65 -6.67 14.72 -2.36
C TYR A 65 -7.77 14.70 -3.44
N ARG A 66 -9.04 14.78 -3.03
CA ARG A 66 -10.22 14.78 -3.91
C ARG A 66 -10.39 16.11 -4.65
N SER A 67 -10.02 17.21 -4.01
CA SER A 67 -10.13 18.57 -4.57
C SER A 67 -9.04 19.50 -4.04
N GLU A 68 -8.85 20.65 -4.70
CA GLU A 68 -7.95 21.69 -4.17
C GLU A 68 -8.49 22.27 -2.86
N GLU A 69 -9.80 22.28 -2.66
CA GLU A 69 -10.43 22.75 -1.41
C GLU A 69 -10.02 21.88 -0.22
N GLU A 70 -10.10 20.55 -0.35
CA GLU A 70 -9.64 19.61 0.70
C GLU A 70 -8.15 19.80 1.02
N LEU A 71 -7.32 20.07 0.01
CA LEU A 71 -5.91 20.36 0.23
C LEU A 71 -5.68 21.69 0.97
N GLU A 72 -6.47 22.72 0.69
CA GLU A 72 -6.39 24.01 1.40
C GLU A 72 -6.91 23.90 2.84
N GLU A 73 -7.95 23.11 3.09
CA GLU A 73 -8.42 22.78 4.44
C GLU A 73 -7.32 22.10 5.25
N GLU A 74 -6.68 21.06 4.70
CA GLU A 74 -5.56 20.37 5.34
C GLU A 74 -4.39 21.32 5.65
N ARG A 75 -4.09 22.27 4.72
CA ARG A 75 -3.07 23.30 4.93
C ARG A 75 -3.42 24.26 6.06
N ALA A 76 -4.69 24.64 6.18
CA ALA A 76 -5.17 25.55 7.22
C ALA A 76 -5.11 24.88 8.61
N GLU A 77 -5.54 23.62 8.70
CA GLU A 77 -5.53 22.85 9.96
C GLU A 77 -4.12 22.58 10.48
N ASN A 78 -3.15 22.42 9.58
CA ASN A 78 -1.76 22.11 9.93
C ASN A 78 -0.82 23.31 9.94
N TYR A 79 -1.33 24.55 9.83
CA TYR A 79 -0.51 25.76 9.82
C TYR A 79 0.37 25.86 11.09
N PRO A 80 1.68 26.16 10.98
CA PRO A 80 2.40 26.70 9.81
C PRO A 80 3.08 25.64 8.92
N SER A 81 2.76 24.35 9.08
CA SER A 81 3.35 23.27 8.29
C SER A 81 2.99 23.41 6.81
N LYS A 82 3.97 23.26 5.92
CA LYS A 82 3.74 23.30 4.47
C LYS A 82 3.28 21.94 3.96
N ILE A 83 1.97 21.77 3.84
CA ILE A 83 1.36 20.56 3.28
C ILE A 83 1.36 20.60 1.75
N TYR A 84 1.83 19.50 1.15
CA TYR A 84 1.81 19.27 -0.29
C TYR A 84 1.38 17.83 -0.55
N PRO A 85 0.63 17.56 -1.62
CA PRO A 85 0.50 16.21 -2.13
C PRO A 85 1.88 15.64 -2.41
N GLU A 86 2.14 14.42 -1.96
CA GLU A 86 3.46 13.82 -2.07
C GLU A 86 3.42 12.30 -2.27
N ILE A 87 4.44 11.80 -2.97
CA ILE A 87 4.68 10.37 -3.16
C ILE A 87 6.10 10.09 -2.72
N THR A 88 6.27 9.08 -1.88
CA THR A 88 7.58 8.50 -1.55
C THR A 88 7.72 7.19 -2.30
N TYR A 89 8.81 7.06 -3.05
CA TYR A 89 9.15 5.84 -3.76
C TYR A 89 10.50 5.32 -3.28
N LEU A 90 10.53 4.04 -2.91
CA LEU A 90 11.68 3.37 -2.30
C LEU A 90 12.13 2.25 -3.21
N GLU A 91 13.43 2.07 -3.32
CA GLU A 91 14.03 0.84 -3.84
C GLU A 91 15.08 0.32 -2.85
N GLY A 92 15.26 -0.99 -2.84
CA GLY A 92 16.11 -1.63 -1.86
C GLY A 92 16.47 -3.06 -2.21
N THR A 93 17.19 -3.69 -1.29
CA THR A 93 17.47 -5.12 -1.34
C THR A 93 16.73 -5.86 -0.24
N TYR A 94 16.45 -7.14 -0.46
CA TYR A 94 15.87 -8.01 0.55
C TYR A 94 16.65 -9.31 0.69
N ILE A 95 16.55 -9.90 1.87
CA ILE A 95 16.93 -11.30 2.12
C ILE A 95 15.72 -12.08 2.60
N LYS A 96 15.60 -13.33 2.15
CA LYS A 96 14.58 -14.26 2.61
C LYS A 96 15.20 -15.22 3.62
N LYS A 97 14.69 -15.23 4.85
CA LYS A 97 15.02 -16.24 5.87
C LYS A 97 13.77 -17.08 6.18
N LYS A 98 13.89 -18.00 7.13
CA LYS A 98 12.79 -18.88 7.58
C LYS A 98 11.55 -18.09 8.02
N GLU A 99 11.76 -16.97 8.72
CA GLU A 99 10.69 -16.18 9.33
C GLU A 99 9.97 -15.24 8.35
N GLY A 100 10.64 -14.85 7.26
CA GLY A 100 10.08 -13.88 6.33
C GLY A 100 11.10 -13.23 5.41
N TYR A 101 10.70 -12.11 4.84
CA TYR A 101 11.53 -11.24 4.01
C TYR A 101 11.94 -10.01 4.82
N TYR A 102 13.23 -9.75 4.84
CA TYR A 102 13.84 -8.62 5.53
C TYR A 102 14.30 -7.64 4.47
N PHE A 103 13.79 -6.42 4.54
CA PHE A 103 14.03 -5.40 3.54
C PHE A 103 15.04 -4.39 4.10
N THR A 104 15.91 -3.88 3.25
CA THR A 104 16.77 -2.73 3.54
C THR A 104 16.65 -1.75 2.38
N ILE A 105 16.51 -0.46 2.69
CA ILE A 105 16.37 0.60 1.69
C ILE A 105 17.78 0.94 1.18
N THR A 106 17.94 1.03 -0.14
CA THR A 106 19.19 1.49 -0.75
C THR A 106 19.06 2.90 -1.30
N LYS A 107 17.85 3.28 -1.75
CA LYS A 107 17.59 4.59 -2.30
C LYS A 107 16.12 4.97 -2.09
N SER A 108 15.87 6.24 -1.85
CA SER A 108 14.53 6.81 -1.75
C SER A 108 14.39 8.06 -2.61
N VAL A 109 13.17 8.33 -3.05
CA VAL A 109 12.80 9.62 -3.63
C VAL A 109 11.47 10.09 -3.07
N LEU A 110 11.44 11.34 -2.63
CA LEU A 110 10.23 12.07 -2.29
C LEU A 110 9.92 13.07 -3.40
N VAL A 111 8.74 12.97 -3.99
CA VAL A 111 8.23 13.96 -4.96
C VAL A 111 7.04 14.68 -4.36
N LYS A 112 7.05 16.01 -4.48
CA LYS A 112 5.98 16.89 -4.00
C LYS A 112 5.35 17.61 -5.19
N PHE A 113 4.04 17.79 -5.12
CA PHE A 113 3.24 18.48 -6.13
C PHE A 113 2.73 19.80 -5.56
N LYS A 114 2.58 20.85 -6.39
CA LYS A 114 2.05 22.14 -5.91
C LYS A 114 0.57 22.06 -5.53
N SER A 115 -0.18 21.22 -6.24
CA SER A 115 -1.65 21.20 -6.22
C SER A 115 -2.17 19.83 -6.67
N VAL A 116 -3.44 19.55 -6.44
CA VAL A 116 -4.12 18.32 -6.92
C VAL A 116 -4.06 18.22 -8.45
N LYS A 117 -4.24 19.35 -9.15
CA LYS A 117 -4.08 19.42 -10.60
C LYS A 117 -2.68 18.99 -11.07
N ALA A 118 -1.64 19.34 -10.32
CA ALA A 118 -0.27 18.97 -10.66
C ALA A 118 -0.03 17.46 -10.48
N VAL A 119 -0.66 16.81 -9.50
CA VAL A 119 -0.66 15.34 -9.34
C VAL A 119 -1.21 14.68 -10.61
N ASN A 120 -2.40 15.11 -11.05
CA ASN A 120 -3.07 14.58 -12.25
C ASN A 120 -2.25 14.77 -13.53
N ARG A 121 -1.47 15.84 -13.62
CA ARG A 121 -0.58 16.13 -14.76
C ARG A 121 0.80 15.47 -14.64
N LYS A 122 1.09 14.80 -13.52
CA LYS A 122 2.41 14.26 -13.18
C LYS A 122 3.52 15.34 -13.23
N GLU A 123 3.20 16.52 -12.69
CA GLU A 123 4.06 17.71 -12.67
C GLU A 123 4.71 17.90 -11.30
N ILE A 124 5.97 17.52 -11.16
CA ILE A 124 6.71 17.62 -9.90
C ILE A 124 7.10 19.07 -9.64
N PHE A 125 6.78 19.55 -8.44
CA PHE A 125 7.26 20.82 -7.90
C PHE A 125 8.62 20.69 -7.25
N LYS A 126 8.79 19.71 -6.37
CA LYS A 126 10.03 19.47 -5.63
C LYS A 126 10.34 17.99 -5.59
N LYS A 127 11.61 17.66 -5.70
CA LYS A 127 12.12 16.30 -5.58
C LYS A 127 13.29 16.27 -4.60
N SER A 128 13.31 15.28 -3.73
CA SER A 128 14.46 14.95 -2.88
C SER A 128 14.83 13.49 -3.11
N ILE A 129 16.11 13.21 -3.38
CA ILE A 129 16.63 11.85 -3.52
C ILE A 129 17.61 11.63 -2.38
N ASP A 130 17.52 10.49 -1.73
CA ASP A 130 18.47 10.06 -0.71
C ASP A 130 19.00 8.66 -1.07
N ASP A 131 20.31 8.50 -0.94
CA ASP A 131 21.05 7.27 -1.19
C ASP A 131 21.60 6.74 0.14
N THR A 132 21.14 5.57 0.56
CA THR A 132 21.55 4.98 1.84
C THR A 132 22.85 4.21 1.65
N LYS A 133 23.92 4.65 2.34
CA LYS A 133 25.25 4.02 2.24
C LYS A 133 25.40 2.75 3.06
N GLU A 134 24.61 2.59 4.11
CA GLU A 134 24.66 1.43 5.01
C GLU A 134 23.41 0.57 4.84
N THR A 135 23.58 -0.61 4.23
CA THR A 135 22.51 -1.62 4.14
C THR A 135 22.54 -2.52 5.36
N LEU A 136 21.89 -2.10 6.44
CA LEU A 136 21.58 -2.98 7.57
C LEU A 136 20.16 -3.51 7.40
N TYR A 137 20.00 -4.82 7.57
CA TYR A 137 18.69 -5.45 7.62
C TYR A 137 18.12 -5.33 9.04
N PRO A 138 16.85 -4.96 9.20
CA PRO A 138 16.21 -4.93 10.51
C PRO A 138 16.13 -6.35 11.11
N ASP A 139 15.97 -6.42 12.43
CA ASP A 139 15.84 -7.69 13.14
C ASP A 139 14.48 -8.38 12.90
N ILE A 140 13.47 -7.61 12.49
CA ILE A 140 12.11 -8.09 12.24
C ILE A 140 11.85 -8.11 10.74
N PRO A 141 11.31 -9.20 10.17
CA PRO A 141 10.97 -9.24 8.76
C PRO A 141 9.81 -8.29 8.47
N LEU A 142 9.91 -7.56 7.37
CA LEU A 142 8.83 -6.69 6.89
C LEU A 142 7.65 -7.53 6.38
N LEU A 143 7.92 -8.68 5.75
CA LEU A 143 6.90 -9.59 5.25
C LEU A 143 7.06 -10.95 5.92
N ALA A 144 6.02 -11.45 6.57
CA ALA A 144 6.05 -12.75 7.26
C ALA A 144 4.80 -13.58 6.93
N LYS A 145 4.81 -14.87 7.27
CA LYS A 145 3.60 -15.71 7.19
C LYS A 145 2.90 -15.79 8.55
N LYS A 146 1.60 -15.51 8.55
CA LYS A 146 0.70 -15.70 9.69
C LYS A 146 -0.48 -16.56 9.25
N LYS A 147 -0.68 -17.71 9.90
CA LYS A 147 -1.75 -18.68 9.57
C LYS A 147 -1.77 -19.06 8.07
N GLY A 148 -0.60 -19.21 7.45
CA GLY A 148 -0.45 -19.59 6.04
C GLY A 148 -0.54 -18.45 5.01
N GLN A 149 -0.86 -17.23 5.43
CA GLN A 149 -0.98 -16.04 4.60
C GLN A 149 0.18 -15.07 4.85
N TYR A 150 0.60 -14.33 3.84
CA TYR A 150 1.56 -13.26 3.99
C TYR A 150 0.92 -12.03 4.62
N VAL A 151 1.63 -11.44 5.58
CA VAL A 151 1.30 -10.18 6.24
C VAL A 151 2.46 -9.20 6.10
N TYR A 152 2.12 -7.92 6.03
CA TYR A 152 3.03 -6.79 6.15
C TYR A 152 3.12 -6.42 7.63
N HIS A 153 4.32 -6.30 8.15
CA HIS A 153 4.57 -5.83 9.51
C HIS A 153 4.78 -4.33 9.49
N ASN A 154 3.74 -3.59 9.87
CA ASN A 154 3.85 -2.16 10.11
C ASN A 154 4.47 -1.92 11.50
N GLN A 155 5.61 -1.24 11.55
CA GLN A 155 6.34 -0.99 12.79
C GLN A 155 6.31 0.50 13.11
N TYR A 156 5.82 0.83 14.30
CA TYR A 156 5.72 2.21 14.75
C TYR A 156 5.99 2.30 16.25
N SER A 157 6.54 3.42 16.67
CA SER A 157 6.77 3.73 18.06
C SER A 157 5.53 4.35 18.69
N VAL A 158 5.22 3.93 19.92
CA VAL A 158 4.21 4.56 20.75
C VAL A 158 4.79 4.97 22.08
N LEU A 159 4.34 6.12 22.60
CA LEU A 159 4.65 6.53 23.97
C LEU A 159 3.70 5.82 24.94
N VAL A 160 4.25 5.13 25.92
CA VAL A 160 3.50 4.51 27.02
C VAL A 160 4.06 5.08 28.33
N GLY A 161 3.43 6.14 28.82
CA GLY A 161 4.04 7.04 29.80
C GLY A 161 5.24 7.75 29.15
N ASP A 162 6.37 7.82 29.87
CA ASP A 162 7.60 8.47 29.40
C ASP A 162 8.53 7.54 28.60
N LYS A 163 8.04 6.36 28.18
CA LYS A 163 8.84 5.36 27.47
C LYS A 163 8.30 5.12 26.08
N GLU A 164 9.19 5.21 25.10
CA GLU A 164 8.94 4.77 23.74
C GLU A 164 8.95 3.24 23.67
N LYS A 165 7.91 2.65 23.06
CA LYS A 165 7.82 1.21 22.80
C LYS A 165 7.54 0.98 21.33
N LEU A 166 8.32 0.10 20.72
CA LEU A 166 8.05 -0.39 19.37
C LEU A 166 6.82 -1.29 19.40
N LYS A 167 5.82 -0.97 18.58
CA LYS A 167 4.70 -1.84 18.28
C LYS A 167 4.83 -2.37 16.86
N THR A 168 4.23 -3.53 16.64
CA THR A 168 4.14 -4.14 15.31
C THR A 168 2.72 -4.58 15.07
N GLU A 169 2.15 -4.11 13.97
CA GLU A 169 0.84 -4.48 13.49
C GLU A 169 0.98 -5.36 12.24
N SER A 170 0.21 -6.44 12.19
CA SER A 170 0.19 -7.34 11.03
C SER A 170 -0.98 -6.98 10.12
N ILE A 171 -0.68 -6.45 8.94
CA ILE A 171 -1.67 -6.08 7.93
C ILE A 171 -1.68 -7.19 6.87
N LEU A 172 -2.87 -7.66 6.49
CA LEU A 172 -2.98 -8.65 5.41
C LEU A 172 -2.57 -8.03 4.08
N ILE A 173 -1.88 -8.82 3.27
CA ILE A 173 -1.43 -8.38 1.94
C ILE A 173 -2.42 -8.88 0.89
N ASP A 174 -2.84 -7.96 0.02
CA ASP A 174 -3.64 -8.23 -1.15
C ASP A 174 -2.84 -7.96 -2.44
N ARG A 175 -3.36 -8.42 -3.58
CA ARG A 175 -2.77 -8.11 -4.88
C ARG A 175 -3.23 -6.73 -5.29
N SER A 176 -2.28 -5.85 -5.63
CA SER A 176 -2.64 -4.56 -6.18
C SER A 176 -2.95 -4.65 -7.67
N LYS A 177 -3.84 -3.76 -8.13
CA LYS A 177 -4.08 -3.51 -9.56
C LYS A 177 -3.06 -2.53 -10.15
N GLU A 178 -2.37 -1.79 -9.30
CA GLU A 178 -1.32 -0.88 -9.73
C GLU A 178 -0.06 -1.67 -10.14
N ASP A 179 0.54 -1.32 -11.27
CA ASP A 179 1.88 -1.79 -11.61
C ASP A 179 2.90 -0.74 -11.19
N LEU A 180 3.84 -1.15 -10.34
CA LEU A 180 4.92 -0.27 -9.93
C LEU A 180 6.03 -0.28 -10.99
N PRO A 181 6.77 0.81 -11.17
CA PRO A 181 8.09 0.78 -11.82
C PRO A 181 9.02 -0.26 -11.19
N ASN A 182 10.11 -0.66 -11.85
CA ASN A 182 11.11 -1.56 -11.25
C ASN A 182 12.25 -0.80 -10.55
N SER A 183 12.29 0.53 -10.69
CA SER A 183 13.31 1.40 -10.06
C SER A 183 12.82 2.83 -9.91
N ILE A 184 13.52 3.61 -9.07
CA ILE A 184 13.34 5.06 -8.95
C ILE A 184 13.56 5.78 -10.28
N SER A 185 14.50 5.31 -11.10
CA SER A 185 14.74 5.88 -12.44
C SER A 185 13.52 5.73 -13.35
N GLU A 186 12.92 4.54 -13.38
CA GLU A 186 11.69 4.29 -14.14
C GLU A 186 10.49 5.05 -13.57
N PHE A 187 10.39 5.15 -12.25
CA PHE A 187 9.37 5.95 -11.57
C PHE A 187 9.44 7.42 -12.00
N LEU A 188 10.61 8.03 -11.91
CA LEU A 188 10.79 9.45 -12.25
C LEU A 188 10.57 9.76 -13.73
N LYS A 189 10.81 8.81 -14.64
CA LYS A 189 10.52 8.98 -16.08
C LYS A 189 9.04 9.21 -16.38
N GLN A 190 8.15 8.87 -15.46
CA GLN A 190 6.72 9.11 -15.63
C GLN A 190 6.31 10.57 -15.37
N TYR A 191 7.20 11.39 -14.82
CA TYR A 191 6.90 12.74 -14.36
C TYR A 191 7.70 13.80 -15.12
N LYS A 192 7.15 15.01 -15.14
CA LYS A 192 7.81 16.20 -15.68
C LYS A 192 8.15 17.13 -14.52
N MET A 193 9.32 17.77 -14.57
CA MET A 193 9.66 18.83 -13.63
C MET A 193 9.01 20.13 -14.10
N THR A 194 8.25 20.79 -13.23
CA THR A 194 7.77 22.15 -13.48
C THR A 194 8.93 23.11 -13.24
N LYS A 195 9.20 23.98 -14.21
CA LYS A 195 10.19 25.06 -14.07
C LYS A 195 9.68 26.14 -13.10
#